data_AF-A0A9W4T1D4-F1
#
_entry.id   AF-A0A9W4T1D4-F1
#
_cell.length_a   1.000
_cell.length_b   1.000
_cell.length_c   1.000
_cell.angle_alpha   90.00
_cell.angle_beta   90.00
_cell.angle_gamma   90.00
#
_symmetry.space_group_name_H-M   'P 1'
#
loop_
_entity.id
_entity.type
_entity.pdbx_description
1 polymer ?
#
loop_
_entity_poly.entity_id
_entity_poly.type
_entity_poly.pdbx_seq_one_letter_code
_entity_poly.pdbx_strand_id
1 'polypeptide(L)' 'MEIYQKLMLIFEGDKMEIQINPELQPDEKIHILITYDETTFHSNDGRNSEWAPNYE' A
#
# COMPACT_ATOMS: atom_id res chain seq x y z
N MET A 1 -3.11 -11.92 9.45
CA MET A 1 -3.24 -10.45 9.43
C MET A 1 -4.09 -9.92 10.58
N GLU A 2 -5.25 -10.51 10.86
CA GLU A 2 -6.22 -10.02 11.87
C GLU A 2 -5.63 -9.74 13.27
N ILE A 3 -4.65 -10.54 13.72
CA ILE A 3 -4.00 -10.34 15.03
C ILE A 3 -3.20 -9.04 15.07
N TYR A 4 -2.53 -8.68 13.97
CA TYR A 4 -1.71 -7.47 13.90
C TYR A 4 -2.53 -6.21 13.62
N GLN A 5 -3.67 -6.35 12.96
CA GLN A 5 -4.54 -5.23 12.63
C GLN A 5 -5.04 -4.49 13.89
N LYS A 6 -5.24 -5.20 15.00
CA LYS A 6 -5.63 -4.62 16.29
C LYS A 6 -4.57 -3.70 16.90
N LEU A 7 -3.31 -3.82 16.47
CA LEU A 7 -2.17 -3.03 16.94
C LEU A 7 -1.80 -1.90 15.97
N MET A 8 -2.52 -1.78 14.85
CA MET A 8 -2.23 -0.82 13.79
C MET A 8 -3.13 0.40 13.88
N LEU A 9 -2.62 1.51 13.36
CA LEU A 9 -3.42 2.71 13.09
C LEU A 9 -4.38 2.42 11.94
N ILE A 10 -5.62 2.88 12.10
CA ILE A 10 -6.61 2.88 11.01
C ILE A 10 -6.80 4.31 10.56
N PHE A 11 -6.82 4.51 9.24
CA PHE A 11 -7.14 5.79 8.63
C PHE A 11 -8.43 5.67 7.83
N GLU A 12 -9.37 6.55 8.11
CA GLU A 12 -10.68 6.63 7.45
C GLU A 12 -10.88 8.01 6.80
N GLY A 13 -11.89 8.12 5.93
CA GLY A 13 -12.16 9.31 5.13
C GLY A 13 -11.53 9.25 3.74
N ASP A 14 -12.08 10.03 2.81
CA ASP A 14 -11.66 10.01 1.39
C ASP A 14 -10.20 10.43 1.21
N LYS A 15 -9.67 11.22 2.15
CA LYS A 15 -8.28 11.68 2.18
C LYS A 15 -7.50 11.14 3.36
N MET A 16 -7.99 10.07 4.01
CA MET A 16 -7.38 9.48 5.21
C MET A 16 -7.25 10.49 6.37
N GLU A 17 -8.16 11.46 6.43
CA GLU A 17 -8.11 12.57 7.39
C GLU A 17 -8.50 12.17 8.81
N ILE A 18 -9.19 11.04 8.98
CA ILE A 18 -9.58 10.51 10.29
C ILE A 18 -8.59 9.44 10.69
N GLN A 19 -7.85 9.68 11.78
CA GLN A 19 -6.95 8.70 12.37
C GLN A 19 -7.60 8.06 13.61
N ILE A 20 -7.65 6.73 13.63
CA ILE A 20 -8.15 5.93 14.76
C ILE A 20 -6.97 5.16 15.35
N ASN A 21 -6.68 5.44 16.62
CA ASN A 21 -5.59 4.78 17.35
C ASN A 21 -6.07 3.45 17.94
N PRO A 22 -5.23 2.39 17.92
CA PRO A 22 -5.56 1.12 18.54
C PRO A 22 -5.58 1.24 20.07
N GLU A 23 -6.39 0.41 20.72
CA GLU A 23 -6.34 0.22 22.17
C GLU A 23 -5.18 -0.73 22.51
N LEU A 24 -4.15 -0.20 23.17
CA LEU A 24 -2.94 -0.93 23.53
C LEU A 24 -2.89 -1.20 25.03
N GLN A 25 -2.46 -2.41 25.40
CA GLN A 25 -2.04 -2.73 26.76
C GLN A 25 -0.67 -2.09 27.08
N PRO A 26 -0.27 -1.96 28.36
CA PRO A 26 0.97 -1.29 28.74
C PRO A 26 2.25 -1.81 28.08
N ASP A 27 2.28 -3.10 27.70
CA ASP A 27 3.43 -3.75 27.09
C ASP A 27 3.34 -3.83 25.55
N GLU A 28 2.23 -3.37 24.97
CA GLU A 28 2.00 -3.39 23.53
C GLU A 28 2.48 -2.11 22.86
N LYS A 29 2.84 -2.22 21.57
CA LYS A 29 3.33 -1.11 20.77
C LYS A 29 2.52 -0.99 19.50
N ILE A 30 2.42 0.24 18.99
CA ILE A 30 1.81 0.50 17.68
C ILE A 30 2.64 -0.22 16.61
N HIS A 31 1.96 -0.93 15.74
CA HIS A 31 2.54 -1.56 14.57
C HIS A 31 2.26 -0.71 13.32
N ILE A 32 3.26 -0.61 12.46
CA ILE A 32 3.17 0.07 11.16
C ILE A 32 3.31 -0.98 10.08
N LEU A 33 2.31 -1.11 9.22
CA LEU A 33 2.41 -1.96 8.04
C LEU A 33 3.25 -1.22 7.00
N ILE A 34 4.39 -1.81 6.65
CA ILE A 34 5.23 -1.35 5.54
C ILE A 34 4.91 -2.23 4.35
N THR A 35 4.20 -1.68 3.37
CA THR A 35 4.04 -2.32 2.06
C THR A 35 5.19 -1.89 1.16
N TYR A 36 5.99 -2.85 0.67
CA TYR A 36 6.92 -2.59 -0.40
C TYR A 36 6.16 -2.73 -1.72
N ASP A 37 5.89 -1.60 -2.39
CA ASP A 37 5.29 -1.63 -3.72
C ASP A 37 6.41 -1.64 -4.76
N GLU A 38 6.61 -2.79 -5.43
CA GLU A 38 7.51 -2.88 -6.58
C GLU A 38 6.81 -2.30 -7.80
N THR A 39 7.08 -1.03 -8.10
CA THR A 39 6.59 -0.42 -9.35
C THR A 39 7.61 -0.64 -10.47
N THR A 40 7.23 -1.38 -11.51
CA THR A 40 8.04 -1.52 -12.74
C THR A 40 7.73 -0.40 -13.73
N PHE A 41 8.59 0.62 -13.78
CA PHE A 41 8.52 1.64 -14.84
C PHE A 41 9.23 1.11 -16.08
N HIS A 42 8.49 0.99 -17.18
CA HIS A 42 9.06 0.69 -18.48
C HIS A 42 9.35 2.00 -19.20
N SER A 43 10.62 2.33 -19.42
CA SER A 43 10.97 3.37 -20.38
C SER A 43 10.84 2.77 -21.78
N ASN A 44 9.86 3.25 -22.54
CA ASN A 44 9.94 3.10 -23.97
C ASN A 44 10.88 4.21 -24.44
N ASP A 45 12.15 3.89 -24.71
CA ASP A 45 13.26 4.80 -24.99
C ASP A 45 13.05 5.67 -26.25
N GLY A 46 11.98 6.47 -26.27
CA GLY A 46 11.53 7.28 -27.40
C GLY A 46 10.99 6.49 -28.59
N ARG A 47 10.73 5.18 -28.49
CA ARG A 47 10.22 4.39 -29.64
C ARG A 47 8.71 4.53 -29.78
N ASN A 48 8.26 4.93 -30.97
CA ASN A 48 6.85 4.98 -31.38
C ASN A 48 6.27 3.59 -31.74
N SER A 49 6.58 2.56 -30.96
CA SER A 49 6.02 1.22 -31.17
C SER A 49 5.24 0.80 -29.93
N GLU A 50 3.92 0.70 -30.09
CA GLU A 50 3.05 0.06 -29.13
C GLU A 50 3.25 -1.46 -29.16
N TRP A 51 3.17 -2.12 -28.00
CA TRP A 51 3.10 -3.57 -27.94
C TRP A 51 1.68 -4.01 -28.30
N ALA A 52 1.41 -4.17 -29.60
CA ALA A 52 0.22 -4.88 -30.06
C ALA A 52 0.52 -6.39 -30.08
N PRO A 53 -0.35 -7.25 -29.56
CA PRO A 53 -0.22 -8.68 -29.80
C PRO A 53 -0.28 -8.94 -31.30
N ASN A 54 0.67 -9.71 -31.82
CA ASN A 54 0.63 -10.18 -33.20
C ASN A 54 -0.61 -11.08 -33.34
N TYR A 55 -1.65 -10.57 -33.99
CA TYR A 55 -2.71 -11.41 -34.51
C TYR A 55 -2.13 -12.10 -35.76
N GLU A 56 -1.56 -13.30 -35.57
CA GLU A 56 -1.38 -14.28 -36.64
C GLU A 56 -2.73 -14.93 -36.99
#